data_AF-A0A934VFM8-F1
#
_entry.id   AF-A0A934VFM8-F1
#
_cell.length_a   1.000
_cell.length_b   1.000
_cell.length_c   1.000
_cell.angle_alpha   90.00
_cell.angle_beta   90.00
_cell.angle_gamma   90.00
#
_symmetry.space_group_name_H-M   'P 1'
#
loop_
_entity.id
_entity.type
_entity.pdbx_description
1 polymer ?
#
loop_
_entity_poly.entity_id
_entity_poly.type
_entity_poly.pdbx_seq_one_letter_code
_entity_poly.pdbx_strand_id
1 'polypeptide(L)'
;MKVLSILACCLALVSCGGSGWAERAANDRIMLVRSQPPTLGYQRLKQESAKHRDLTEFLGKRGNPDFVAETHSDDRHYMILYYLERKTAYAARSWRGQERIEFAGPYPITQQEVKVLGDLKRNAIPEAQAGVASGRLLVP
;
A
#
# COMPACT_ATOMS: atom_id res chain seq x y z
N MET A 1 -56.10 -9.34 -26.44
CA MET A 1 -55.36 -8.24 -25.80
C MET A 1 -54.56 -8.78 -24.62
N LYS A 2 -53.23 -8.75 -24.72
CA LYS A 2 -52.27 -8.65 -23.60
C LYS A 2 -50.88 -8.53 -24.22
N VAL A 3 -50.41 -7.29 -24.31
CA VAL A 3 -49.09 -6.90 -24.80
C VAL A 3 -48.09 -7.19 -23.68
N LEU A 4 -47.10 -8.04 -23.93
CA LEU A 4 -46.03 -8.33 -22.98
C LEU A 4 -44.76 -7.59 -23.44
N SER A 5 -44.61 -6.36 -22.96
CA SER A 5 -43.34 -5.62 -23.01
C SER A 5 -42.56 -5.89 -21.72
N ILE A 6 -41.42 -6.57 -21.81
CA ILE A 6 -40.37 -6.56 -20.77
C ILE A 6 -39.03 -6.58 -21.52
N LEU A 7 -38.48 -5.41 -21.80
CA LEU A 7 -37.48 -4.69 -21.01
C LEU A 7 -36.08 -5.28 -21.19
N ALA A 8 -35.33 -4.62 -22.08
CA ALA A 8 -33.91 -4.78 -22.28
C ALA A 8 -33.15 -4.52 -20.97
N CYS A 9 -32.55 -5.56 -20.40
CA CYS A 9 -31.52 -5.39 -19.38
C CYS A 9 -30.18 -5.26 -20.10
N CYS A 10 -29.78 -4.01 -20.29
CA CYS A 10 -28.42 -3.60 -20.57
C CYS A 10 -27.49 -4.20 -19.50
N LEU A 11 -26.76 -5.27 -19.84
CA LEU A 11 -25.54 -5.62 -19.11
C LEU A 11 -24.51 -4.53 -19.40
N ALA A 12 -24.57 -3.46 -18.60
CA ALA A 12 -23.51 -2.50 -18.51
C ALA A 12 -22.26 -3.22 -17.99
N LEU A 13 -21.25 -3.29 -18.86
CA LEU A 13 -19.88 -3.56 -18.52
C LEU A 13 -19.44 -2.54 -17.45
N VAL A 14 -19.51 -2.92 -16.18
CA VAL A 14 -18.83 -2.17 -15.11
C VAL A 14 -17.35 -2.46 -15.24
N SER A 15 -16.69 -1.69 -16.10
CA SER A 15 -15.26 -1.45 -16.06
C SER A 15 -14.93 -0.80 -14.71
N CYS A 16 -14.66 -1.60 -13.69
CA CYS A 16 -14.11 -1.13 -12.42
C CYS A 16 -12.61 -0.85 -12.61
N GLY A 17 -12.29 0.10 -13.47
CA GLY A 17 -10.94 0.51 -13.82
C GLY A 17 -10.69 1.95 -13.38
N GLY A 18 -9.84 2.12 -12.38
CA GLY A 18 -8.86 3.21 -12.42
C GLY A 18 -9.06 4.47 -11.56
N SER A 19 -10.14 4.64 -10.79
CA SER A 19 -10.31 5.86 -9.96
C SER A 19 -10.08 5.68 -8.46
N GLY A 20 -10.20 4.46 -7.92
CA GLY A 20 -10.14 4.23 -6.48
C GLY A 20 -8.74 4.19 -5.85
N TRP A 21 -7.66 4.37 -6.61
CA TRP A 21 -6.29 4.29 -6.08
C TRP A 21 -5.78 5.64 -5.55
N ALA A 22 -6.13 6.75 -6.20
CA ALA A 22 -5.74 8.08 -5.73
C ALA A 22 -6.46 8.42 -4.42
N GLU A 23 -7.74 8.06 -4.28
CA GLU A 23 -8.52 8.22 -3.04
C GLU A 23 -8.06 7.29 -1.91
N ARG A 24 -7.64 6.06 -2.23
CA ARG A 24 -7.04 5.14 -1.25
C ARG A 24 -5.65 5.60 -0.83
N ALA A 25 -4.79 6.02 -1.75
CA ALA A 25 -3.47 6.59 -1.45
C ALA A 25 -3.54 7.93 -0.72
N ALA A 26 -4.67 8.65 -0.80
CA ALA A 26 -4.91 9.86 -0.01
C ALA A 26 -5.34 9.57 1.43
N ASN A 27 -6.03 8.43 1.68
CA ASN A 27 -6.40 7.98 3.03
C ASN A 27 -5.33 7.09 3.69
N ASP A 28 -4.60 6.30 2.89
CA ASP A 28 -3.56 5.38 3.32
C ASP A 28 -2.19 6.07 3.20
N ARG A 29 -1.43 6.11 4.29
CA ARG A 29 -0.07 6.67 4.24
C ARG A 29 0.87 5.67 3.58
N ILE A 30 1.03 5.75 2.25
CA ILE A 30 2.05 5.01 1.52
C ILE A 30 3.42 5.63 1.83
N MET A 31 4.31 4.85 2.43
CA MET A 31 5.62 5.30 2.92
C MET A 31 6.73 4.46 2.30
N LEU A 32 7.75 5.12 1.76
CA LEU A 32 8.97 4.47 1.31
C LEU A 32 9.65 3.75 2.48
N VAL A 33 10.15 2.54 2.23
CA VAL A 33 10.95 1.75 3.17
C VAL A 33 12.38 1.66 2.64
N ARG A 34 13.26 2.45 3.23
CA ARG A 34 14.71 2.48 2.97
C ARG A 34 15.46 2.62 4.29
N SER A 35 16.48 1.79 4.47
CA SER A 35 17.31 1.76 5.69
C SER A 35 18.37 2.86 5.73
N GLN A 36 18.86 3.33 4.57
CA GLN A 36 19.91 4.35 4.49
C GLN A 36 19.64 5.40 3.38
N PRO A 37 19.50 6.69 3.72
CA PRO A 37 19.13 7.17 5.06
C PRO A 37 17.77 6.59 5.48
N PRO A 38 17.53 6.33 6.78
CA PRO A 38 16.32 5.70 7.25
C PRO A 38 15.10 6.59 6.98
N THR A 39 14.15 6.06 6.22
CA THR A 39 12.85 6.70 5.93
C THR A 39 11.84 6.48 7.07
N LEU A 40 10.78 7.30 7.11
CA LEU A 40 9.66 7.10 8.04
C LEU A 40 9.05 5.69 7.91
N GLY A 41 8.85 5.18 6.68
CA GLY A 41 8.30 3.84 6.47
C GLY A 41 9.20 2.75 7.05
N TYR A 42 10.53 2.90 6.95
CA TYR A 42 11.47 1.98 7.59
C TYR A 42 11.36 2.01 9.12
N GLN A 43 11.29 3.20 9.73
CA GLN A 43 11.13 3.33 11.18
C GLN A 43 9.82 2.72 11.67
N ARG A 44 8.71 2.98 10.97
CA ARG A 44 7.39 2.40 11.26
C ARG A 44 7.41 0.88 11.16
N LEU A 45 7.94 0.34 10.06
CA LEU A 45 8.05 -1.09 9.87
C LEU A 45 8.88 -1.75 10.99
N LYS A 46 9.98 -1.12 11.41
CA LYS A 46 10.79 -1.60 12.54
C LYS A 46 10.01 -1.59 13.85
N GLN A 47 9.27 -0.52 14.15
CA GLN A 47 8.43 -0.44 15.34
C GLN A 47 7.35 -1.52 15.37
N GLU A 48 6.63 -1.72 14.26
CA GLU A 48 5.61 -2.76 14.18
C GLU A 48 6.22 -4.17 14.27
N SER A 49 7.36 -4.41 13.62
CA SER A 49 8.05 -5.70 13.71
C SER A 49 8.52 -6.02 15.14
N ALA A 50 8.85 -5.01 15.94
CA ALA A 50 9.24 -5.19 17.34
C ALA A 50 8.06 -5.57 18.23
N LYS A 51 6.83 -5.19 17.86
CA LYS A 51 5.59 -5.55 18.58
C LYS A 51 5.04 -6.91 18.15
N HIS A 52 5.25 -7.28 16.89
CA HIS A 52 4.65 -8.45 16.27
C HIS A 52 5.75 -9.42 15.81
N ARG A 53 5.97 -10.49 16.57
CA ARG A 53 6.98 -11.51 16.24
C ARG A 53 6.74 -12.14 14.87
N ASP A 54 5.48 -12.41 14.53
CA ASP A 54 5.13 -12.97 13.22
C ASP A 54 5.51 -12.03 12.06
N LEU A 55 5.46 -10.70 12.27
CA LEU A 55 5.93 -9.72 11.28
C LEU A 55 7.45 -9.75 11.16
N THR A 56 8.18 -9.87 12.27
CA THR A 56 9.64 -10.06 12.22
C THR A 56 10.00 -11.32 11.44
N GLU A 57 9.34 -12.45 11.72
CA GLU A 57 9.59 -13.70 11.00
C GLU A 57 9.20 -13.63 9.52
N PHE A 58 8.09 -12.95 9.20
CA PHE A 58 7.65 -12.71 7.82
C PHE A 58 8.70 -11.90 7.04
N LEU A 59 9.17 -10.79 7.60
CA LEU A 59 10.21 -9.95 7.00
C LEU A 59 11.54 -10.68 6.90
N GLY A 60 11.91 -11.48 7.90
CA GLY A 60 13.14 -12.29 7.88
C GLY A 60 13.20 -13.28 6.71
N LYS A 61 12.05 -13.81 6.27
CA LYS A 61 11.95 -14.73 5.13
C LYS A 61 11.90 -14.03 3.78
N ARG A 62 11.43 -12.78 3.72
CA ARG A 62 11.12 -12.09 2.44
C ARG A 62 11.99 -10.88 2.14
N GLY A 63 12.72 -10.38 3.14
CA GLY A 63 13.34 -9.06 3.10
C GLY A 63 12.34 -7.95 3.44
N ASN A 64 12.82 -6.72 3.45
CA ASN A 64 11.95 -5.56 3.63
C ASN A 64 11.16 -5.27 2.33
N PRO A 65 9.90 -4.83 2.44
CA PRO A 65 9.17 -4.27 1.31
C PRO A 65 9.83 -2.96 0.85
N ASP A 66 9.50 -2.53 -0.37
CA ASP A 66 9.86 -1.22 -0.91
C ASP A 66 8.99 -0.11 -0.33
N PHE A 67 7.70 -0.39 -0.10
CA PHE A 67 6.75 0.53 0.50
C PHE A 67 5.87 -0.18 1.52
N VAL A 68 5.43 0.58 2.53
CA VAL A 68 4.37 0.19 3.44
C VAL A 68 3.23 1.19 3.32
N ALA A 69 2.00 0.73 3.14
CA ALA A 69 0.82 1.57 3.31
C ALA A 69 0.16 1.21 4.64
N GLU A 70 -0.16 2.20 5.46
CA GLU A 70 -0.82 1.99 6.76
C GLU A 70 -2.20 2.64 6.76
N THR A 71 -3.17 1.92 7.33
CA THR A 71 -4.50 2.45 7.66
C THR A 71 -4.97 1.90 8.99
N HIS A 72 -5.72 2.72 9.73
CA HIS A 72 -6.17 2.41 11.07
C HIS A 72 -7.70 2.46 11.12
N SER A 73 -8.28 1.49 11.81
CA SER A 73 -9.68 1.45 12.23
C SER A 73 -9.70 1.24 13.75
N ASP A 74 -10.83 1.51 14.41
CA ASP A 74 -10.95 1.56 15.88
C ASP A 74 -10.17 0.48 16.64
N ASP A 75 -10.29 -0.78 16.22
CA ASP A 75 -9.66 -1.95 16.85
C ASP A 75 -8.51 -2.55 16.02
N ARG A 76 -8.23 -2.05 14.81
CA ARG A 76 -7.39 -2.73 13.82
C ARG A 76 -6.37 -1.82 13.17
N HIS A 77 -5.16 -2.33 13.01
CA HIS A 77 -4.11 -1.74 12.19
C HIS A 77 -3.88 -2.61 10.96
N TYR A 78 -3.99 -2.00 9.77
CA TYR A 78 -3.77 -2.66 8.50
C TYR A 78 -2.52 -2.10 7.84
N MET A 79 -1.67 -3.00 7.36
CA MET A 79 -0.48 -2.68 6.58
C MET A 79 -0.55 -3.38 5.22
N ILE A 80 -0.20 -2.68 4.14
CA ILE A 80 0.10 -3.30 2.84
C ILE A 80 1.61 -3.22 2.61
N LEU A 81 2.26 -4.37 2.42
CA LEU A 81 3.70 -4.50 2.20
C LEU A 81 3.96 -4.71 0.70
N TYR A 82 4.47 -3.68 0.00
CA TYR A 82 4.71 -3.73 -1.45
C TYR A 82 6.14 -4.17 -1.78
N TYR A 83 6.28 -5.19 -2.62
CA TYR A 83 7.57 -5.66 -3.16
C TYR A 83 7.56 -5.48 -4.67
N LEU A 84 8.15 -4.39 -5.15
CA LEU A 84 8.06 -3.96 -6.55
C LEU A 84 8.79 -4.91 -7.49
N GLU A 85 9.99 -5.36 -7.10
CA GLU A 85 10.80 -6.30 -7.90
C GLU A 85 10.04 -7.61 -8.13
N ARG A 86 9.37 -8.11 -7.09
CA ARG A 86 8.59 -9.36 -7.13
C ARG A 86 7.20 -9.17 -7.73
N LYS A 87 6.77 -7.93 -7.98
CA LYS A 87 5.42 -7.56 -8.41
C LYS A 87 4.33 -8.15 -7.50
N THR A 88 4.57 -8.13 -6.20
CA THR A 88 3.63 -8.67 -5.21
C THR A 88 3.45 -7.74 -4.02
N ALA A 89 2.25 -7.74 -3.46
CA ALA A 89 1.94 -7.13 -2.17
C ALA A 89 1.37 -8.16 -1.19
N TYR A 90 1.48 -7.85 0.09
CA TYR A 90 0.85 -8.63 1.16
C TYR A 90 0.07 -7.69 2.07
N ALA A 91 -1.14 -8.08 2.43
CA ALA A 91 -1.89 -7.41 3.46
C ALA A 91 -1.52 -8.03 4.81
N ALA A 92 -1.31 -7.19 5.82
CA ALA A 92 -1.11 -7.58 7.19
C ALA A 92 -2.15 -6.87 8.07
N ARG A 93 -2.73 -7.59 9.04
CA ARG A 93 -3.74 -7.06 9.96
C ARG A 93 -3.39 -7.43 11.39
N SER A 94 -3.27 -6.43 12.26
CA SER A 94 -3.15 -6.62 13.70
C SER A 94 -4.32 -5.95 14.43
N TRP A 95 -4.48 -6.32 15.69
CA TRP A 95 -5.52 -5.78 16.57
C TRP A 95 -4.89 -5.07 17.76
N ARG A 96 -5.58 -4.04 18.25
CA ARG A 96 -5.13 -3.31 19.44
C ARG A 96 -4.99 -4.26 20.64
N GLY A 97 -3.82 -4.25 21.26
CA GLY A 97 -3.53 -5.07 22.45
C GLY A 97 -3.24 -6.54 22.17
N GLN A 98 -3.11 -6.94 20.90
CA GLN A 98 -2.70 -8.30 20.53
C GLN A 98 -1.32 -8.28 19.85
N GLU A 99 -0.47 -9.26 20.19
CA GLU A 99 0.83 -9.45 19.53
C GLU A 99 0.71 -10.15 18.18
N ARG A 100 -0.40 -10.86 17.95
CA ARG A 100 -0.64 -11.61 16.71
C ARG A 100 -0.94 -10.66 15.55
N ILE A 101 -0.41 -11.00 14.39
CA ILE A 101 -0.70 -10.34 13.11
C ILE A 101 -1.04 -11.41 12.07
N GLU A 102 -2.07 -11.16 11.27
CA GLU A 102 -2.47 -12.06 10.19
C GLU A 102 -1.99 -11.51 8.85
N PHE A 103 -1.60 -12.42 7.94
CA PHE A 103 -1.17 -12.08 6.59
C PHE A 103 -2.09 -12.67 5.53
N ALA A 104 -2.30 -11.94 4.45
CA ALA A 104 -2.97 -12.42 3.25
C ALA A 104 -2.19 -12.03 1.99
N GLY A 105 -2.27 -12.88 0.97
CA GLY A 105 -1.53 -12.75 -0.29
C GLY A 105 -0.64 -13.96 -0.59
N PRO A 106 0.31 -13.85 -1.55
CA PRO A 106 0.63 -12.64 -2.30
C PRO A 106 -0.50 -12.18 -3.22
N TYR A 107 -0.68 -10.87 -3.30
CA TYR A 107 -1.52 -10.23 -4.32
C TYR A 107 -0.63 -9.68 -5.44
N PRO A 108 -0.98 -9.91 -6.72
CA PRO A 108 -0.24 -9.29 -7.81
C PRO A 108 -0.45 -7.77 -7.76
N ILE A 109 0.63 -7.01 -7.97
CA ILE A 109 0.52 -5.56 -8.23
C ILE A 109 0.57 -5.32 -9.74
N THR A 110 -0.20 -4.35 -10.20
CA THR A 110 -0.28 -4.01 -11.62
C THR A 110 0.99 -3.32 -12.09
N GLN A 111 1.22 -3.35 -13.41
CA GLN A 111 2.35 -2.63 -14.01
C GLN A 111 2.27 -1.12 -13.79
N GLN A 112 1.06 -0.57 -13.72
CA GLN A 112 0.84 0.84 -13.40
C GLN A 112 1.29 1.15 -11.97
N GLU A 113 0.97 0.28 -11.00
CA GLU A 113 1.43 0.44 -9.61
C GLU A 113 2.95 0.32 -9.49
N VAL A 114 3.57 -0.65 -10.18
CA VAL A 114 5.04 -0.77 -10.25
C VAL A 114 5.65 0.50 -10.79
N LYS A 115 5.08 1.07 -11.86
CA LYS A 115 5.56 2.31 -12.46
C LYS A 115 5.46 3.48 -11.49
N VAL A 116 4.27 3.72 -10.92
CA VAL A 116 4.01 4.85 -10.01
C VAL A 116 4.89 4.78 -8.75
N LEU A 117 4.93 3.62 -8.08
CA LEU A 117 5.73 3.45 -6.88
C LEU A 117 7.24 3.44 -7.19
N GLY A 118 7.62 2.94 -8.37
CA GLY A 118 9.00 3.01 -8.87
C GLY A 118 9.44 4.45 -9.15
N ASP A 119 8.59 5.26 -9.78
CA ASP A 119 8.82 6.70 -9.99
C ASP A 119 8.97 7.42 -8.64
N LEU A 120 8.08 7.16 -7.69
CA LEU A 120 8.14 7.71 -6.33
C LEU A 120 9.46 7.33 -5.62
N LYS A 121 9.87 6.07 -5.71
CA LYS A 121 11.12 5.57 -5.10
C LYS A 121 12.36 6.26 -5.68
N ARG A 122 12.39 6.48 -6.99
CA ARG A 122 13.49 7.19 -7.67
C ARG A 122 13.56 8.66 -7.26
N ASN A 123 12.42 9.33 -7.19
CA ASN A 123 12.35 10.76 -6.85
C ASN A 123 12.59 11.05 -5.36
N ALA A 124 12.49 10.04 -4.48
CA ALA A 124 12.77 10.14 -3.05
C ALA A 124 14.26 10.02 -2.68
N ILE A 125 15.15 9.98 -3.67
CA ILE A 125 16.60 10.06 -3.46
C ILE A 125 16.93 11.55 -3.24
N PRO A 126 17.45 11.94 -2.06
CA PRO A 126 17.85 13.31 -1.85
C PRO A 126 18.98 13.61 -2.84
N GLU A 127 18.77 14.60 -3.73
CA GLU A 127 19.91 15.32 -4.30
C GLU A 127 20.75 15.79 -3.11
N ALA A 128 22.05 15.46 -3.14
CA ALA A 128 22.96 15.99 -2.15
C ALA A 128 22.84 17.52 -2.16
N GLN A 129 22.45 18.10 -1.02
CA GLN A 129 22.45 19.54 -0.71
C GLN A 129 21.40 20.41 -1.43
N ALA A 130 20.23 20.60 -0.81
CA ALA A 130 19.56 21.91 -0.72
C ALA A 130 18.44 21.85 0.33
N GLY A 131 18.31 22.91 1.11
CA GLY A 131 17.44 22.98 2.29
C GLY A 131 15.95 22.75 2.02
N VAL A 132 15.28 22.23 3.06
CA VAL A 132 13.83 22.23 3.32
C VAL A 132 12.94 22.59 2.12
N ALA A 133 12.62 21.61 1.28
CA ALA A 133 11.51 21.72 0.35
C ALA A 133 10.29 20.97 0.92
N SER A 134 9.33 21.74 1.44
CA SER A 134 7.98 21.27 1.76
C SER A 134 7.28 20.88 0.45
N GLY A 135 7.50 19.64 0.01
CA GLY A 135 6.92 19.10 -1.22
C GLY A 135 5.45 18.73 -1.02
N ARG A 136 4.56 19.69 -1.26
CA ARG A 136 3.12 19.47 -1.38
C ARG A 136 2.87 18.67 -2.66
N LEU A 137 2.19 17.52 -2.54
CA LEU A 137 1.69 16.78 -3.70
C LEU A 137 0.67 17.68 -4.43
N LEU A 138 1.04 18.21 -5.58
CA LEU A 138 0.08 18.80 -6.50
C LEU A 138 -0.52 17.63 -7.31
N VAL A 139 -1.73 17.25 -6.92
CA VAL A 139 -2.62 16.45 -7.76
C VAL A 139 -3.25 17.43 -8.77
N PRO A 140 -3.31 17.11 -10.07
CA PRO A 140 -4.02 17.94 -11.05
C PRO A 140 -5.53 18.04 -10.74
#